data_AF-D4DBV7-F1
#
_entry.id   AF-D4DBV7-F1
#
_cell.length_a   1.000
_cell.length_b   1.000
_cell.length_c   1.000
_cell.angle_alpha   90.00
_cell.angle_beta   90.00
_cell.angle_gamma   90.00
#
_symmetry.space_group_name_H-M   'P 1'
#
loop_
_entity.id
_entity.type
_entity.pdbx_description
1 polymer ?
#
loop_
_entity_poly.entity_id
_entity_poly.type
_entity_poly.pdbx_seq_one_letter_code
_entity_poly.pdbx_strand_id
1 'polypeptide(L)'
;MRFHTGGCRANQVLRSLISSISSEETDKEEDSKPDPSKPTYRFNVTCTIIQQGFSSKEGSTNVEARGRRGMHCASGAYWDTKHDGMWTYKHPVAEEKGMDLVLNIVWFGSLR
;
A
#
# COMPACT_ATOMS: atom_id res chain seq x y z
N MET A 1 -12.55 23.59 -13.51
CA MET A 1 -11.56 22.55 -13.83
C MET A 1 -12.17 21.18 -13.54
N ARG A 2 -12.48 20.38 -14.57
CA ARG A 2 -12.91 18.98 -14.40
C ARG A 2 -11.66 18.11 -14.37
N PHE A 3 -11.48 17.33 -13.31
CA PHE A 3 -10.44 16.31 -13.23
C PHE A 3 -10.76 15.23 -14.28
N HIS A 4 -10.12 15.32 -15.44
CA HIS A 4 -10.18 14.31 -16.50
C HIS A 4 -9.42 13.06 -16.01
N THR A 5 -10.12 11.93 -15.94
CA THR A 5 -9.57 10.56 -16.05
C THR A 5 -8.31 10.21 -15.22
N GLY A 6 -8.26 10.61 -13.95
CA GLY A 6 -7.20 10.21 -12.99
C GLY A 6 -7.40 8.83 -12.33
N GLY A 7 -8.38 8.03 -12.77
CA GLY A 7 -8.79 6.79 -12.09
C GLY A 7 -7.82 5.61 -12.14
N CYS A 8 -6.70 5.70 -12.89
CA CYS A 8 -5.92 4.51 -13.21
C CYS A 8 -4.70 4.24 -12.33
N ARG A 9 -4.01 5.24 -11.77
CA ARG A 9 -2.68 4.97 -11.16
C ARG A 9 -2.75 4.31 -9.79
N ALA A 10 -3.58 4.81 -8.87
CA ALA A 10 -3.76 4.17 -7.57
C ALA A 10 -4.38 2.76 -7.71
N ASN A 11 -5.38 2.62 -8.58
CA ASN A 11 -6.01 1.34 -8.86
C ASN A 11 -5.04 0.32 -9.52
N GLN A 12 -4.12 0.76 -10.38
CA GLN A 12 -3.08 -0.10 -10.94
C GLN A 12 -2.11 -0.59 -9.85
N VAL A 13 -1.68 0.29 -8.95
CA VAL A 13 -0.81 -0.09 -7.82
C VAL A 13 -1.49 -1.14 -6.94
N LEU A 14 -2.76 -0.90 -6.56
CA LEU A 14 -3.52 -1.85 -5.74
C LEU A 14 -3.70 -3.20 -6.45
N ARG A 15 -4.06 -3.20 -7.74
CA ARG A 15 -4.23 -4.43 -8.52
C ARG A 15 -2.93 -5.22 -8.64
N SER A 16 -1.81 -4.53 -8.90
CA SER A 16 -0.49 -5.16 -9.00
C SER A 16 -0.01 -5.76 -7.68
N LEU A 17 -0.30 -5.09 -6.55
CA LEU A 17 0.03 -5.62 -5.23
C LEU A 17 -0.79 -6.86 -4.91
N ILE A 18 -2.11 -6.80 -5.12
CA ILE A 18 -3.01 -7.93 -4.89
C ILE A 18 -2.60 -9.14 -5.73
N SER A 19 -2.25 -8.95 -7.01
CA SER A 19 -1.81 -10.05 -7.85
C SER A 19 -0.49 -10.66 -7.38
N SER A 20 0.47 -9.84 -6.97
CA SER A 20 1.80 -10.32 -6.54
C SER A 20 1.71 -11.13 -5.25
N ILE A 21 0.96 -10.63 -4.26
CA ILE A 21 0.71 -11.33 -2.99
C ILE A 21 0.04 -12.69 -3.23
N SER A 22 -0.90 -12.75 -4.18
CA SER A 22 -1.60 -14.00 -4.50
C SER A 22 -0.72 -15.03 -5.20
N SER A 23 0.35 -14.61 -5.88
CA SER A 23 1.28 -15.50 -6.59
C SER A 23 2.38 -16.08 -5.69
N GLU A 24 2.79 -15.35 -4.64
CA GLU A 24 3.83 -15.81 -3.71
C GLU A 24 3.33 -16.84 -2.69
N GLU A 25 2.05 -16.80 -2.31
CA GLU A 25 1.42 -17.83 -1.44
C GLU A 25 1.24 -19.18 -2.17
N THR A 26 1.36 -19.21 -3.49
CA THR A 26 1.35 -20.43 -4.31
C THR A 26 2.76 -20.96 -4.57
N ASP A 27 3.54 -21.21 -3.52
CA ASP A 27 4.76 -21.99 -3.68
C ASP A 27 4.42 -23.49 -3.84
N LYS A 28 4.36 -23.88 -5.12
CA LYS A 28 4.75 -25.18 -5.70
C LYS A 28 4.06 -26.43 -5.15
N GLU A 29 2.86 -26.70 -5.63
CA GLU A 29 2.38 -28.08 -5.84
C GLU A 29 1.48 -28.07 -7.09
N GLU A 30 2.01 -28.63 -8.18
CA GLU A 30 1.18 -29.04 -9.31
C GLU A 30 0.15 -30.06 -8.81
N ASP A 31 -1.12 -29.83 -9.17
CA ASP A 31 -2.22 -30.79 -9.09
C ASP A 31 -2.56 -31.35 -7.68
N SER A 32 -3.47 -30.70 -6.95
CA SER A 32 -4.42 -31.37 -6.03
C SER A 32 -5.36 -30.38 -5.32
N LYS A 33 -6.51 -30.89 -4.88
CA LYS A 33 -7.57 -30.19 -4.13
C LYS A 33 -7.00 -29.29 -3.01
N PRO A 34 -7.70 -28.18 -2.66
CA PRO A 34 -7.30 -27.33 -1.54
C PRO A 34 -7.14 -28.18 -0.27
N ASP A 35 -5.91 -28.22 0.24
CA ASP A 35 -5.59 -28.85 1.52
C ASP A 35 -6.26 -28.03 2.64
N PRO A 36 -7.21 -28.62 3.41
CA PRO A 36 -7.88 -27.90 4.48
C PRO A 36 -6.92 -27.45 5.59
N SER A 37 -5.73 -28.05 5.69
CA SER A 37 -4.73 -27.67 6.69
C SER A 37 -3.95 -26.39 6.35
N LYS A 38 -3.98 -25.93 5.08
CA LYS A 38 -3.31 -24.69 4.66
C LYS A 38 -4.22 -23.47 4.95
N PRO A 39 -3.74 -22.45 5.67
CA PRO A 39 -4.54 -21.26 5.97
C PRO A 39 -4.84 -20.48 4.70
N THR A 40 -6.08 -20.00 4.58
CA THR A 40 -6.50 -19.12 3.49
C THR A 40 -6.48 -17.67 3.94
N TYR A 41 -5.89 -16.79 3.13
CA TYR A 41 -5.72 -15.39 3.48
C TYR A 41 -6.69 -14.47 2.75
N ARG A 42 -7.18 -13.46 3.46
CA ARG A 42 -7.89 -12.31 2.88
C ARG A 42 -7.09 -11.05 3.14
N PHE A 43 -6.99 -10.18 2.14
CA PHE A 43 -6.15 -8.99 2.22
C PHE A 43 -6.98 -7.71 2.12
N ASN A 44 -6.62 -6.72 2.93
CA ASN A 44 -6.98 -5.31 2.75
C ASN A 44 -5.72 -4.53 2.38
N VAL A 45 -5.78 -3.78 1.28
CA VAL A 45 -4.66 -2.95 0.83
C VAL A 45 -5.12 -1.51 0.73
N THR A 46 -4.49 -0.64 1.51
CA THR A 46 -4.72 0.81 1.51
C THR A 46 -3.51 1.52 0.92
N CYS A 47 -3.73 2.39 -0.05
CA CYS A 47 -2.70 3.26 -0.63
C CYS A 47 -3.08 4.73 -0.38
N THR A 48 -2.24 5.44 0.37
CA THR A 48 -2.41 6.86 0.67
C THR A 48 -1.39 7.68 -0.09
N ILE A 49 -1.86 8.61 -0.91
CA ILE A 49 -1.02 9.56 -1.65
C ILE A 49 -1.22 10.94 -1.03
N ILE A 50 -0.15 11.55 -0.55
CA ILE A 50 -0.18 12.87 0.09
C ILE A 50 0.65 13.83 -0.74
N GLN A 51 0.00 14.83 -1.31
CA GLN A 51 0.70 15.93 -1.97
C GLN A 51 1.42 16.77 -0.91
N GLN A 52 2.74 16.83 -0.93
CA GLN A 52 3.46 17.81 -0.12
C GLN A 52 3.31 19.19 -0.79
N GLY A 53 3.26 20.27 0.00
CA GLY A 53 2.80 21.58 -0.46
C GLY A 53 3.44 22.03 -1.78
N PHE A 54 2.62 22.43 -2.76
CA PHE A 54 3.12 23.02 -4.00
C PHE A 54 3.56 24.46 -3.74
N SER A 55 4.85 24.76 -3.91
CA SER A 55 5.26 26.13 -4.11
C SER A 55 5.07 26.49 -5.58
N SER A 56 4.07 27.32 -5.86
CA SER A 56 4.04 28.09 -7.10
C SER A 56 4.99 29.26 -6.95
N LYS A 57 6.19 29.19 -7.52
CA LYS A 57 6.85 30.28 -8.27
C LYS A 57 8.30 29.94 -8.63
N GLU A 58 8.67 30.34 -9.84
CA GLU A 58 10.04 30.59 -10.30
C GLU A 58 11.01 30.93 -9.16
N GLY A 59 12.11 30.17 -9.08
CA GLY A 59 13.37 30.74 -8.59
C GLY A 59 13.97 30.20 -7.29
N SER A 60 13.33 29.31 -6.52
CA SER A 60 14.02 28.72 -5.35
C SER A 60 14.55 27.31 -5.64
N THR A 61 15.87 27.20 -5.82
CA THR A 61 16.62 25.94 -5.98
C THR A 61 16.75 25.13 -4.68
N ASN A 62 16.19 25.61 -3.57
CA ASN A 62 16.30 24.95 -2.28
C ASN A 62 15.05 24.08 -2.01
N VAL A 63 15.24 22.77 -2.12
CA VAL A 63 14.22 21.74 -1.86
C VAL A 63 13.77 21.75 -0.39
N GLU A 64 14.60 22.24 0.53
CA GLU A 64 14.35 22.24 1.98
C GLU A 64 13.40 23.36 2.44
N ALA A 65 13.18 24.40 1.64
CA ALA A 65 12.24 25.49 1.95
C ALA A 65 10.75 25.10 1.76
N ARG A 66 10.49 23.88 1.27
CA ARG A 66 9.14 23.36 1.02
C ARG A 66 8.58 22.76 2.30
N GLY A 67 7.75 23.52 3.02
CA GLY A 67 7.12 23.06 4.27
C GLY A 67 6.43 21.70 4.10
N ARG A 68 6.91 20.69 4.82
CA ARG A 68 6.34 19.34 4.82
C ARG A 68 5.15 19.26 5.76
N ARG A 69 4.07 18.62 5.33
CA ARG A 69 3.01 18.16 6.21
C ARG A 69 3.49 16.91 6.93
N GLY A 70 3.56 16.97 8.25
CA GLY A 70 3.79 15.79 9.08
C GLY A 70 2.65 14.79 8.88
N MET A 71 2.99 13.50 8.78
CA MET A 71 2.03 12.40 8.72
C MET A 71 2.36 11.41 9.81
N HIS A 72 1.34 11.07 10.62
CA HIS A 72 1.39 9.98 11.58
C HIS A 72 0.28 8.98 11.23
N CYS A 73 0.66 7.72 11.04
CA CYS A 73 -0.29 6.63 10.82
C CYS A 73 -0.12 5.58 11.92
N ALA A 74 -1.24 5.18 12.52
CA ALA A 74 -1.31 4.07 13.46
C ALA A 74 -2.53 3.22 13.10
N SER A 75 -2.45 1.92 13.37
CA SER A 75 -3.57 1.00 13.22
C SER A 75 -3.60 0.06 14.41
N GLY A 76 -4.80 -0.25 14.89
CA GLY A 76 -5.04 -1.21 15.94
C GLY A 76 -6.07 -2.22 15.45
N ALA A 77 -5.98 -3.45 15.95
CA ALA A 77 -6.88 -4.52 15.58
C ALA A 77 -7.08 -5.48 16.74
N TYR A 78 -8.24 -6.14 16.72
CA TYR A 78 -8.54 -7.31 17.54
C TYR A 78 -8.62 -8.50 16.59
N TRP A 79 -7.62 -9.38 16.62
CA TRP A 79 -7.41 -10.42 15.63
C TRP A 79 -6.64 -11.62 16.20
N ASP A 80 -6.44 -12.68 15.40
CA ASP A 80 -5.57 -13.78 15.78
C ASP A 80 -4.10 -13.39 15.56
N THR A 81 -3.35 -13.19 16.65
CA THR A 81 -1.95 -12.79 16.63
C THR A 81 -1.01 -13.80 15.95
N LYS A 82 -1.45 -15.03 15.71
CA LYS A 82 -0.63 -16.06 15.04
C LYS A 82 -0.74 -16.01 13.52
N HIS A 83 -1.90 -15.63 12.99
CA HIS A 83 -2.22 -15.77 11.56
C HIS A 83 -2.56 -14.43 10.89
N ASP A 84 -2.97 -13.44 11.66
CA ASP A 84 -3.35 -12.12 11.17
C ASP A 84 -2.21 -11.11 11.40
N GLY A 85 -2.17 -10.07 10.58
CA GLY A 85 -1.15 -9.05 10.74
C GLY A 85 -1.29 -7.87 9.79
N MET A 86 -0.37 -6.93 9.93
CA MET A 86 -0.27 -5.76 9.07
C MET A 86 1.18 -5.40 8.76
N TRP A 87 1.38 -4.78 7.61
CA TRP A 87 2.66 -4.23 7.19
C TRP A 87 2.45 -2.87 6.53
N THR A 88 3.30 -1.90 6.90
CA THR A 88 3.25 -0.53 6.36
C THR A 88 4.57 -0.17 5.72
N TYR A 89 4.50 0.43 4.52
CA TYR A 89 5.63 0.86 3.74
C TYR A 89 5.46 2.28 3.22
N LYS A 90 6.49 3.11 3.39
CA LYS A 90 6.56 4.45 2.81
C LYS A 90 7.52 4.43 1.62
N HIS A 91 7.06 4.84 0.44
CA HIS A 91 7.90 4.88 -0.76
C HIS A 91 8.82 6.11 -0.74
N PRO A 92 10.16 5.95 -0.70
CA PRO A 92 11.08 7.08 -0.54
C PRO A 92 11.10 8.04 -1.74
N VAL A 93 10.98 7.52 -2.97
CA VAL A 93 11.13 8.31 -4.21
C VAL A 93 9.91 9.19 -4.49
N ALA A 94 8.78 8.97 -3.79
CA ALA A 94 7.66 9.91 -3.85
C ALA A 94 8.07 11.29 -3.32
N GLU A 95 8.97 11.34 -2.33
CA GLU A 95 9.38 12.57 -1.64
C GLU A 95 10.05 13.56 -2.60
N GLU A 96 10.93 13.08 -3.47
CA GLU A 96 11.58 13.88 -4.52
C GLU A 96 10.58 14.51 -5.48
N LYS A 97 9.42 13.86 -5.68
CA LYS A 97 8.33 14.35 -6.52
C LYS A 97 7.37 15.29 -5.78
N GLY A 98 7.70 15.67 -4.54
CA GLY A 98 6.84 16.51 -3.70
C GLY A 98 5.58 15.79 -3.24
N MET A 99 5.64 14.47 -3.07
CA MET A 99 4.52 13.67 -2.58
C MET A 99 5.01 12.66 -1.53
N ASP A 100 4.13 12.16 -0.68
CA ASP A 100 4.38 10.91 0.04
C ASP A 100 3.43 9.85 -0.51
N LEU A 101 3.92 8.61 -0.57
CA LEU A 101 3.11 7.45 -0.89
C LEU A 101 3.33 6.43 0.22
N VAL A 102 2.23 6.03 0.86
CA VAL A 102 2.21 5.04 1.94
C VAL A 102 1.30 3.90 1.55
N LEU A 103 1.80 2.69 1.68
CA LEU A 103 1.07 1.44 1.52
C LEU A 103 0.86 0.81 2.89
N ASN A 104 -0.36 0.38 3.16
CA ASN A 104 -0.68 -0.45 4.32
C ASN A 104 -1.37 -1.72 3.82
N ILE A 105 -0.84 -2.86 4.20
CA ILE A 105 -1.37 -4.19 3.88
C ILE A 105 -1.79 -4.82 5.19
N VAL A 106 -3.03 -5.30 5.27
CA VAL A 106 -3.56 -6.09 6.38
C VAL A 106 -4.01 -7.43 5.83
N TRP A 107 -3.64 -8.53 6.50
CA TRP A 107 -4.06 -9.87 6.13
C TRP A 107 -4.78 -10.57 7.29
N PHE A 108 -5.72 -11.42 6.90
CA PHE A 108 -6.48 -12.26 7.83
C PHE A 108 -6.37 -13.72 7.39
N GLY A 109 -5.73 -14.55 8.20
CA GLY A 109 -5.62 -15.99 7.99
C GLY A 109 -6.80 -16.74 8.58
N SER A 110 -7.34 -17.69 7.81
CA SER A 110 -8.37 -18.62 8.29
C SER A 110 -7.94 -20.04 7.93
N LEU A 111 -7.75 -20.89 8.94
CA LEU A 111 -7.82 -22.33 8.71
C LEU A 111 -9.26 -22.70 8.36
N ARG A 112 -9.44 -23.64 7.42
CA ARG A 112 -10.76 -24.17 7.04
C ARG A 112 -10.96 -25.57 7.61
#